data_AF-A0A9F7R6R8-F1
#
_entry.id   AF-A0A9F7R6R8-F1
#
_cell.length_a   1.000
_cell.length_b   1.000
_cell.length_c   1.000
_cell.angle_alpha   90.00
_cell.angle_beta   90.00
_cell.angle_gamma   90.00
#
_symmetry.space_group_name_H-M   'P 1'
#
loop_
_entity.id
_entity.type
_entity.pdbx_description
1 polymer ?
#
loop_
_entity_poly.entity_id
_entity_poly.type
_entity_poly.pdbx_seq_one_letter_code
_entity_poly.pdbx_strand_id
1 'polypeptide(L)'
;MDRSAAPWTFRICIVALLSCGVGALPTSKVTEYDVDGGKEDLFAVNQAAGLDLFEGDILYDEEQARNSLIGDQYLWPTTVPYYFEDDLDINAKGVIMKAFEQYRLKTCIDYKPWSGEKNYISVFKGSGCFSLVGNQRKGKQTLSIGAGCDRIATIEHEFLHALGFWHEQSRADRDDYVTIMWDRIQAGSEHNFNKYDDTTSSSLNVPYDYGSMMHYSKTAFQKGTEPTIVTKIPAFSDVIGQRMEFSDSDLLKLNRLYNCTRSTTFLDTCDFELENICGMIQGQGDNTDWERVTKATGGPDTDYSNMGRCTGTGYFMHFSTVSGSKGHTALLESRLLYPNRNYQCLQFFYYHSGNPNDKLEIWVREYNEANPSGTLRMIETITGLPETLWQLHHVSLNVSTKFRVVFKGTKGAGSSTGGLSLDDVNLSETTCPEHVWRIKNFKSIMENTPRGTAIYSPRFRSKYGYTFQMGLYPNGMETSEDMGAYASLTSGDDVIDGDLTWPCPWMQITMMLMDQNADIRKRMSNQRSFTSDPNQKVEGSTMFFWDNPRKVGMEVTDGDGTKYFRGPGFGTSVYLSQARALSREFIKGGDAIFLLSMEGVS
;
A
#
# COMPACT_ATOMS: atom_id res chain seq x y z
N MET A 1 57.93 28.96 62.68
CA MET A 1 58.79 27.82 62.34
C MET A 1 57.97 26.57 62.61
N ASP A 2 57.40 25.94 61.60
CA ASP A 2 57.95 24.69 61.06
C ASP A 2 57.19 24.30 59.79
N ARG A 3 57.93 23.80 58.79
CA ARG A 3 57.42 23.33 57.51
C ARG A 3 57.30 21.81 57.59
N SER A 4 56.14 21.25 57.25
CA SER A 4 56.07 19.86 56.79
C SER A 4 54.97 19.70 55.75
N ALA A 5 55.38 19.65 54.49
CA ALA A 5 54.57 19.25 53.35
C ALA A 5 54.40 17.72 53.36
N ALA A 6 53.17 17.25 53.16
CA ALA A 6 52.88 15.85 52.83
C ALA A 6 52.23 15.80 51.42
N PRO A 7 52.63 14.84 50.56
CA PRO A 7 52.31 14.88 49.14
C PRO A 7 50.91 14.30 48.85
N TRP A 8 50.19 14.96 47.95
CA TRP A 8 48.96 14.45 47.37
C TRP A 8 49.29 13.34 46.38
N THR A 9 48.90 12.11 46.69
CA THR A 9 48.99 10.97 45.78
C THR A 9 47.96 11.14 44.64
N PHE A 10 48.43 11.50 43.44
CA PHE A 10 47.65 11.43 42.21
C PHE A 10 47.43 9.95 41.85
N ARG A 11 46.19 9.47 42.00
CA ARG A 11 45.76 8.20 41.39
C ARG A 11 45.48 8.46 39.91
N ILE A 12 46.35 7.95 39.05
CA ILE A 12 46.11 7.88 37.60
C ILE A 12 45.06 6.80 37.37
N CYS A 13 43.81 7.20 37.13
CA CYS A 13 42.81 6.32 36.56
C CYS A 13 43.17 6.09 35.09
N ILE A 14 43.70 4.91 34.78
CA ILE A 14 43.81 4.42 33.41
C ILE A 14 42.38 4.16 32.93
N VAL A 15 41.81 5.11 32.17
CA VAL A 15 40.61 4.88 31.38
C VAL A 15 41.02 3.97 30.23
N ALA A 16 40.72 2.68 30.36
CA ALA A 16 40.75 1.78 29.23
C ALA A 16 39.64 2.23 28.26
N LEU A 17 40.03 2.98 27.22
CA LEU A 17 39.21 3.19 26.03
C LEU A 17 39.01 1.81 25.39
N LEU A 18 37.93 1.14 25.77
CA LEU A 18 37.34 0.08 24.97
C LEU A 18 36.95 0.74 23.65
N SER A 19 37.83 0.62 22.66
CA SER A 19 37.47 0.80 21.26
C SER A 19 36.47 -0.30 20.92
N CYS A 20 35.19 -0.06 21.22
CA CYS A 20 34.11 -0.71 20.48
C CYS A 20 34.37 -0.35 19.03
N GLY A 21 34.89 -1.31 18.26
CA GLY A 21 34.75 -1.30 16.82
C GLY A 21 33.26 -1.31 16.55
N VAL A 22 32.66 -0.12 16.45
CA VAL A 22 31.40 0.05 15.74
C VAL A 22 31.76 -0.39 14.34
N GLY A 23 31.40 -1.63 14.00
CA GLY A 23 31.35 -2.04 12.61
C GLY A 23 30.51 -0.97 11.94
N ALA A 24 31.14 -0.18 11.09
CA ALA A 24 30.44 0.83 10.32
C ALA A 24 29.25 0.11 9.69
N LEU A 25 28.04 0.55 10.09
CA LEU A 25 26.82 0.13 9.41
C LEU A 25 27.08 0.31 7.92
N PRO A 26 26.72 -0.67 7.06
CA PRO A 26 26.74 -0.40 5.64
C PRO A 26 25.95 0.90 5.42
N THR A 27 26.55 1.81 4.65
CA THR A 27 25.90 3.03 4.15
C THR A 27 24.45 2.74 3.82
N SER A 28 23.51 3.64 4.18
CA SER A 28 22.09 3.45 3.85
C SER A 28 22.00 3.18 2.36
N LYS A 29 21.76 1.91 2.00
CA LYS A 29 21.34 1.60 0.64
C LYS A 29 20.05 2.38 0.46
N VAL A 30 19.99 3.17 -0.58
CA VAL A 30 18.75 3.84 -0.98
C VAL A 30 17.68 2.76 -1.08
N THR A 31 16.66 2.88 -0.22
CA THR A 31 15.63 1.85 -0.05
C THR A 31 14.41 2.10 -0.94
N GLU A 32 14.51 3.05 -1.85
CA GLU A 32 13.41 3.61 -2.62
C GLU A 32 13.87 3.92 -4.04
N TYR A 33 13.05 3.60 -5.02
CA TYR A 33 13.31 3.92 -6.43
C TYR A 33 12.05 4.50 -7.09
N ASP A 34 12.14 4.97 -8.31
CA ASP A 34 10.99 5.31 -9.12
C ASP A 34 10.33 4.03 -9.69
N VAL A 35 9.03 4.11 -9.94
CA VAL A 35 8.19 2.95 -10.29
C VAL A 35 8.56 2.39 -11.66
N ASP A 36 8.87 3.24 -12.63
CA ASP A 36 9.10 2.84 -14.02
C ASP A 36 10.23 3.62 -14.73
N GLY A 37 10.97 4.47 -13.99
CA GLY A 37 11.99 5.34 -14.53
C GLY A 37 11.44 6.59 -15.22
N GLY A 38 10.22 7.02 -14.90
CA GLY A 38 9.51 8.17 -15.47
C GLY A 38 8.87 7.90 -16.82
N LYS A 39 8.55 6.64 -17.15
CA LYS A 39 8.03 6.24 -18.48
C LYS A 39 6.55 6.53 -18.65
N GLU A 40 5.77 6.42 -17.59
CA GLU A 40 4.33 6.72 -17.59
C GLU A 40 3.98 7.74 -16.49
N ASP A 41 4.77 8.81 -16.42
CA ASP A 41 4.56 9.94 -15.51
C ASP A 41 3.46 10.89 -16.04
N LEU A 42 2.75 11.55 -15.14
CA LEU A 42 1.59 12.38 -15.46
C LEU A 42 1.96 13.57 -16.37
N PHE A 43 3.16 14.14 -16.20
CA PHE A 43 3.65 15.24 -17.04
C PHE A 43 3.84 14.83 -18.50
N ALA A 44 4.22 13.57 -18.75
CA ALA A 44 4.35 13.04 -20.09
C ALA A 44 2.97 12.86 -20.76
N VAL A 45 1.96 12.46 -19.98
CA VAL A 45 0.56 12.37 -20.46
C VAL A 45 0.04 13.74 -20.87
N ASN A 46 0.24 14.76 -20.03
CA ASN A 46 -0.22 16.13 -20.32
C ASN A 46 0.52 16.76 -21.51
N GLN A 47 1.82 16.52 -21.61
CA GLN A 47 2.62 16.97 -22.74
C GLN A 47 2.19 16.28 -24.05
N ALA A 48 1.93 14.97 -24.03
CA ALA A 48 1.42 14.24 -25.18
C ALA A 48 0.02 14.73 -25.59
N ALA A 49 -0.78 15.21 -24.64
CA ALA A 49 -2.07 15.86 -24.88
C ALA A 49 -1.94 17.32 -25.38
N GLY A 50 -0.73 17.88 -25.46
CA GLY A 50 -0.47 19.24 -25.93
C GLY A 50 -0.92 20.33 -24.95
N LEU A 51 -0.99 20.03 -23.66
CA LEU A 51 -1.38 20.98 -22.64
C LEU A 51 -0.18 21.81 -22.16
N ASP A 52 -0.39 23.11 -22.02
CA ASP A 52 0.57 24.05 -21.43
C ASP A 52 0.01 24.54 -20.09
N LEU A 53 0.06 23.65 -19.10
CA LEU A 53 -0.40 23.90 -17.73
C LEU A 53 0.76 24.35 -16.86
N PHE A 54 0.45 25.10 -15.80
CA PHE A 54 1.44 25.53 -14.84
C PHE A 54 2.04 24.32 -14.15
N GLU A 55 3.36 24.21 -14.13
CA GLU A 55 4.04 23.01 -13.63
C GLU A 55 3.49 21.71 -14.23
N GLY A 56 3.03 21.75 -15.48
CA GLY A 56 2.63 20.57 -16.23
C GLY A 56 1.22 20.03 -15.96
N ASP A 57 0.66 20.22 -14.76
CA ASP A 57 -0.62 19.64 -14.32
C ASP A 57 -1.40 20.54 -13.34
N ILE A 58 -0.92 21.74 -13.07
CA ILE A 58 -1.66 22.69 -12.24
C ILE A 58 -2.43 23.64 -13.16
N LEU A 59 -3.75 23.65 -12.99
CA LEU A 59 -4.59 24.69 -13.58
C LEU A 59 -4.41 25.96 -12.75
N TYR A 60 -3.88 27.01 -13.36
CA TYR A 60 -3.59 28.28 -12.69
C TYR A 60 -4.73 29.28 -12.90
N ASP A 61 -5.25 29.88 -11.83
CA ASP A 61 -6.25 30.95 -11.92
C ASP A 61 -5.53 32.31 -11.89
N GLU A 62 -5.66 33.16 -12.91
CA GLU A 62 -4.94 34.45 -13.00
C GLU A 62 -5.20 35.37 -11.80
N GLU A 63 -6.31 35.21 -11.06
CA GLU A 63 -6.55 35.93 -9.80
C GLU A 63 -5.66 35.46 -8.63
N GLN A 64 -5.10 34.23 -8.68
CA GLN A 64 -4.15 33.69 -7.70
C GLN A 64 -2.81 34.43 -7.72
N ALA A 65 -2.41 35.04 -8.84
CA ALA A 65 -1.18 35.85 -8.92
C ALA A 65 -1.17 37.05 -7.95
N ARG A 66 -2.33 37.42 -7.37
CA ARG A 66 -2.45 38.49 -6.37
C ARG A 66 -2.51 37.98 -4.93
N ASN A 67 -2.75 36.68 -4.71
CA ASN A 67 -2.86 36.05 -3.40
C ASN A 67 -2.11 34.71 -3.41
N SER A 68 -0.84 34.76 -3.02
CA SER A 68 0.03 33.63 -2.75
C SER A 68 -0.64 32.58 -1.83
N LEU A 69 -0.61 31.28 -2.17
CA LEU A 69 -1.43 30.24 -1.52
C LEU A 69 -0.86 29.77 -0.17
N ILE A 70 -0.93 30.65 0.82
CA ILE A 70 -0.84 30.38 2.26
C ILE A 70 -2.09 30.97 2.91
N GLY A 71 -2.90 30.13 3.58
CA GLY A 71 -4.03 30.60 4.39
C GLY A 71 -5.21 29.63 4.48
N ASP A 72 -5.82 29.57 5.66
CA ASP A 72 -6.95 28.69 6.00
C ASP A 72 -8.16 28.85 5.08
N GLN A 73 -8.28 29.99 4.38
CA GLN A 73 -9.32 30.20 3.38
C GLN A 73 -9.23 29.23 2.21
N TYR A 74 -8.05 28.70 1.88
CA TYR A 74 -7.88 27.79 0.74
C TYR A 74 -8.01 26.31 1.14
N LEU A 75 -8.25 26.02 2.41
CA LEU A 75 -8.47 24.65 2.86
C LEU A 75 -9.89 24.20 2.57
N TRP A 76 -10.03 22.94 2.14
CA TRP A 76 -11.31 22.24 2.15
C TRP A 76 -11.74 21.90 3.60
N PRO A 77 -13.03 21.66 3.86
CA PRO A 77 -13.43 20.89 5.05
C PRO A 77 -12.75 19.50 5.02
N THR A 78 -12.55 18.89 6.19
CA THR A 78 -11.96 17.55 6.29
C THR A 78 -12.77 16.48 5.55
N THR A 79 -14.08 16.67 5.39
CA THR A 79 -14.92 15.87 4.50
C THR A 79 -15.19 16.63 3.20
N VAL A 80 -14.45 16.31 2.14
CA VAL A 80 -14.49 16.97 0.84
C VAL A 80 -15.66 16.44 -0.02
N PRO A 81 -16.60 17.28 -0.45
CA PRO A 81 -17.66 16.85 -1.37
C PRO A 81 -17.10 16.62 -2.78
N TYR A 82 -17.46 15.51 -3.41
CA TYR A 82 -17.05 15.18 -4.78
C TYR A 82 -18.24 14.81 -5.68
N TYR A 83 -18.07 15.00 -6.99
CA TYR A 83 -19.02 14.57 -8.02
C TYR A 83 -18.25 13.93 -9.16
N PHE A 84 -18.72 12.77 -9.65
CA PHE A 84 -18.18 12.13 -10.85
C PHE A 84 -19.03 12.50 -12.05
N GLU A 85 -18.44 13.15 -13.04
CA GLU A 85 -19.11 13.41 -14.31
C GLU A 85 -19.35 12.10 -15.08
N ASP A 86 -20.34 12.12 -15.99
CA ASP A 86 -20.76 10.93 -16.74
C ASP A 86 -19.70 10.43 -17.73
N ASP A 87 -18.84 11.34 -18.20
CA ASP A 87 -17.75 11.07 -19.14
C ASP A 87 -16.54 10.36 -18.52
N LEU A 88 -16.48 10.31 -17.18
CA LEU A 88 -15.39 9.69 -16.45
C LEU A 88 -15.40 8.17 -16.64
N ASP A 89 -14.25 7.61 -17.02
CA ASP A 89 -14.09 6.19 -17.26
C ASP A 89 -14.47 5.37 -16.02
N ILE A 90 -15.16 4.24 -16.22
CA ILE A 90 -15.61 3.39 -15.10
C ILE A 90 -14.41 2.86 -14.31
N ASN A 91 -13.28 2.56 -14.96
CA ASN A 91 -12.06 2.20 -14.25
C ASN A 91 -11.57 3.34 -13.34
N ALA A 92 -11.53 4.58 -13.87
CA ALA A 92 -11.13 5.75 -13.10
C ALA A 92 -12.04 5.96 -11.87
N LYS A 93 -13.37 5.82 -12.02
CA LYS A 93 -14.32 5.88 -10.89
C LYS A 93 -13.93 4.90 -9.78
N GLY A 94 -13.67 3.64 -10.13
CA GLY A 94 -13.26 2.62 -9.16
C GLY A 94 -11.90 2.93 -8.50
N VAL A 95 -10.91 3.42 -9.28
CA VAL A 95 -9.59 3.76 -8.74
C VAL A 95 -9.65 5.01 -7.84
N ILE A 96 -10.47 6.00 -8.16
CA ILE A 96 -10.68 7.18 -7.29
C ILE A 96 -11.27 6.76 -5.95
N MET A 97 -12.23 5.84 -5.94
CA MET A 97 -12.78 5.30 -4.68
C MET A 97 -11.71 4.59 -3.85
N LYS A 98 -10.73 3.91 -4.48
CA LYS A 98 -9.58 3.30 -3.78
C LYS A 98 -8.62 4.36 -3.25
N ALA A 99 -8.35 5.43 -4.01
CA ALA A 99 -7.56 6.57 -3.52
C ALA A 99 -8.22 7.22 -2.28
N PHE A 100 -9.56 7.37 -2.28
CA PHE A 100 -10.29 7.86 -1.10
C PHE A 100 -10.11 6.96 0.13
N GLU A 101 -10.05 5.62 -0.05
CA GLU A 101 -9.75 4.71 1.05
C GLU A 101 -8.31 4.89 1.59
N GLN A 102 -7.33 5.24 0.75
CA GLN A 102 -5.97 5.58 1.23
C GLN A 102 -5.94 6.88 2.02
N TYR A 103 -6.62 7.93 1.55
CA TYR A 103 -6.81 9.16 2.32
C TYR A 103 -7.45 8.86 3.69
N ARG A 104 -8.53 8.08 3.72
CA ARG A 104 -9.22 7.68 4.96
C ARG A 104 -8.34 6.87 5.90
N LEU A 105 -7.48 6.00 5.37
CA LEU A 105 -6.61 5.13 6.17
C LEU A 105 -5.45 5.91 6.80
N LYS A 106 -4.89 6.87 6.07
CA LYS A 106 -3.63 7.53 6.41
C LYS A 106 -3.78 8.96 6.93
N THR A 107 -4.97 9.55 6.79
CA THR A 107 -5.26 10.93 7.16
C THR A 107 -6.66 11.07 7.76
N CYS A 108 -6.98 12.26 8.28
CA CYS A 108 -8.34 12.62 8.69
C CYS A 108 -9.22 13.16 7.54
N ILE A 109 -8.69 13.19 6.31
CA ILE A 109 -9.44 13.61 5.13
C ILE A 109 -10.37 12.48 4.70
N ASP A 110 -11.61 12.85 4.43
CA ASP A 110 -12.66 11.98 3.93
C ASP A 110 -13.32 12.62 2.70
N TYR A 111 -14.02 11.81 1.93
CA TYR A 111 -14.71 12.21 0.71
C TYR A 111 -16.16 11.73 0.76
N LYS A 112 -17.08 12.58 0.35
CA LYS A 112 -18.50 12.21 0.24
C LYS A 112 -19.11 12.68 -1.07
N PRO A 113 -20.11 11.97 -1.62
CA PRO A 113 -20.87 12.46 -2.77
C PRO A 113 -21.45 13.84 -2.47
N TRP A 114 -21.32 14.74 -3.44
CA TRP A 114 -21.89 16.09 -3.37
C TRP A 114 -23.41 16.02 -3.26
N SER A 115 -23.95 16.79 -2.31
CA SER A 115 -25.37 16.79 -1.94
C SER A 115 -25.96 18.20 -1.84
N GLY A 116 -25.27 19.19 -2.42
CA GLY A 116 -25.68 20.60 -2.43
C GLY A 116 -24.74 21.54 -1.66
N GLU A 117 -23.57 21.07 -1.24
CA GLU A 117 -22.54 21.92 -0.65
C GLU A 117 -22.09 23.00 -1.62
N LYS A 118 -21.77 24.20 -1.10
CA LYS A 118 -21.43 25.37 -1.91
C LYS A 118 -20.25 25.12 -2.85
N ASN A 119 -19.22 24.44 -2.37
CA ASN A 119 -18.02 24.11 -3.13
C ASN A 119 -17.83 22.59 -3.13
N TYR A 120 -17.40 22.03 -4.25
CA TYR A 120 -17.15 20.60 -4.41
C TYR A 120 -16.15 20.35 -5.55
N ILE A 121 -15.49 19.19 -5.52
CA ILE A 121 -14.62 18.74 -6.59
C ILE A 121 -15.45 17.97 -7.62
N SER A 122 -15.44 18.39 -8.88
CA SER A 122 -16.07 17.70 -10.01
C SER A 122 -14.98 17.01 -10.81
N VAL A 123 -14.95 15.68 -10.75
CA VAL A 123 -13.97 14.84 -11.44
C VAL A 123 -14.54 14.44 -12.78
N PHE A 124 -13.80 14.71 -13.86
CA PHE A 124 -14.25 14.51 -15.23
C PHE A 124 -13.11 13.99 -16.12
N LYS A 125 -13.46 13.51 -17.31
CA LYS A 125 -12.49 13.03 -18.29
C LYS A 125 -12.04 14.16 -19.21
N GLY A 126 -11.04 14.93 -18.79
CA GLY A 126 -10.38 15.92 -19.64
C GLY A 126 -9.26 15.32 -20.49
N SER A 127 -8.58 16.20 -21.22
CA SER A 127 -7.28 15.89 -21.82
C SER A 127 -6.24 15.97 -20.71
N GLY A 128 -5.57 14.87 -20.37
CA GLY A 128 -4.55 14.84 -19.31
C GLY A 128 -5.08 14.75 -17.86
N CYS A 129 -4.17 14.82 -16.91
CA CYS A 129 -4.39 14.78 -15.47
C CYS A 129 -4.06 16.17 -14.91
N PHE A 130 -4.99 16.84 -14.24
CA PHE A 130 -4.69 18.16 -13.67
C PHE A 130 -5.70 18.60 -12.61
N SER A 131 -5.27 19.52 -11.77
CA SER A 131 -6.06 20.06 -10.66
C SER A 131 -5.73 21.53 -10.37
N LEU A 132 -6.60 22.19 -9.61
CA LEU A 132 -6.34 23.50 -9.02
C LEU A 132 -5.70 23.32 -7.64
N VAL A 133 -4.77 24.19 -7.25
CA VAL A 133 -4.16 24.11 -5.90
C VAL A 133 -5.05 24.73 -4.84
N GLY A 134 -5.62 23.90 -3.96
CA GLY A 134 -6.51 24.31 -2.86
C GLY A 134 -7.97 24.58 -3.28
N ASN A 135 -8.81 24.88 -2.30
CA ASN A 135 -10.22 25.24 -2.48
C ASN A 135 -10.37 26.67 -2.99
N GLN A 136 -10.74 26.83 -4.26
CA GLN A 136 -10.92 28.15 -4.88
C GLN A 136 -12.17 28.90 -4.40
N ARG A 137 -13.10 28.21 -3.72
CA ARG A 137 -14.38 28.75 -3.24
C ARG A 137 -15.28 29.35 -4.33
N LYS A 138 -15.13 28.88 -5.57
CA LYS A 138 -15.88 29.31 -6.76
C LYS A 138 -17.02 28.36 -7.16
N GLY A 139 -17.41 27.42 -6.29
CA GLY A 139 -18.45 26.45 -6.58
C GLY A 139 -17.91 25.11 -7.08
N LYS A 140 -18.33 24.71 -8.29
CA LYS A 140 -17.80 23.54 -9.00
C LYS A 140 -16.32 23.76 -9.32
N GLN A 141 -15.43 23.00 -8.68
CA GLN A 141 -14.00 22.99 -8.96
C GLN A 141 -13.64 21.74 -9.75
N THR A 142 -13.16 21.89 -10.98
CA THR A 142 -12.85 20.75 -11.86
C THR A 142 -11.52 20.11 -11.51
N LEU A 143 -11.45 18.78 -11.62
CA LEU A 143 -10.24 17.97 -11.54
C LEU A 143 -10.28 16.94 -12.67
N SER A 144 -9.28 16.96 -13.55
CA SER A 144 -9.24 16.09 -14.72
C SER A 144 -8.55 14.77 -14.40
N ILE A 145 -9.21 13.65 -14.66
CA ILE A 145 -8.60 12.33 -14.73
C ILE A 145 -8.87 11.80 -16.14
N GLY A 146 -7.97 12.16 -17.06
CA GLY A 146 -8.04 11.79 -18.47
C GLY A 146 -7.53 10.39 -18.77
N ALA A 147 -7.37 10.09 -20.07
CA ALA A 147 -6.79 8.83 -20.52
C ALA A 147 -5.33 8.68 -20.03
N GLY A 148 -5.00 7.55 -19.41
CA GLY A 148 -3.69 7.27 -18.82
C GLY A 148 -3.52 7.73 -17.37
N CYS A 149 -4.50 8.46 -16.82
CA CYS A 149 -4.48 9.02 -15.47
C CYS A 149 -5.17 8.13 -14.41
N ASP A 150 -5.72 6.99 -14.80
CA ASP A 150 -6.49 6.07 -13.95
C ASP A 150 -5.60 5.18 -13.06
N ARG A 151 -4.55 5.78 -12.48
CA ARG A 151 -3.62 5.18 -11.52
C ARG A 151 -3.86 5.79 -10.15
N ILE A 152 -3.78 4.96 -9.11
CA ILE A 152 -4.05 5.40 -7.74
C ILE A 152 -3.13 6.56 -7.32
N ALA A 153 -1.83 6.46 -7.59
CA ALA A 153 -0.87 7.51 -7.26
C ALA A 153 -1.11 8.82 -8.03
N THR A 154 -1.49 8.74 -9.31
CA THR A 154 -1.84 9.93 -10.11
C THR A 154 -3.08 10.60 -9.52
N ILE A 155 -4.12 9.83 -9.18
CA ILE A 155 -5.31 10.39 -8.55
C ILE A 155 -4.98 11.01 -7.19
N GLU A 156 -4.22 10.31 -6.35
CA GLU A 156 -3.77 10.85 -5.06
C GLU A 156 -3.02 12.17 -5.20
N HIS A 157 -2.14 12.29 -6.20
CA HIS A 157 -1.39 13.49 -6.56
C HIS A 157 -2.31 14.67 -6.92
N GLU A 158 -3.27 14.46 -7.82
CA GLU A 158 -4.22 15.51 -8.22
C GLU A 158 -5.13 15.97 -7.07
N PHE A 159 -5.49 15.05 -6.18
CA PHE A 159 -6.24 15.38 -4.96
C PHE A 159 -5.36 16.10 -3.92
N LEU A 160 -4.06 15.83 -3.87
CA LEU A 160 -3.09 16.57 -3.04
C LEU A 160 -2.98 18.02 -3.52
N HIS A 161 -2.93 18.25 -4.84
CA HIS A 161 -3.09 19.58 -5.41
C HIS A 161 -4.39 20.22 -4.94
N ALA A 162 -5.53 19.55 -5.08
CA ALA A 162 -6.82 20.08 -4.64
C ALA A 162 -6.86 20.43 -3.14
N LEU A 163 -6.09 19.74 -2.31
CA LEU A 163 -5.93 19.99 -0.88
C LEU A 163 -4.94 21.11 -0.53
N GLY A 164 -4.23 21.66 -1.50
CA GLY A 164 -3.38 22.85 -1.34
C GLY A 164 -1.87 22.60 -1.44
N PHE A 165 -1.45 21.46 -2.00
CA PHE A 165 -0.03 21.15 -2.15
C PHE A 165 0.49 21.53 -3.54
N TRP A 166 1.67 22.13 -3.58
CA TRP A 166 2.47 22.33 -4.78
C TRP A 166 3.48 21.18 -4.93
N HIS A 167 4.22 21.18 -6.04
CA HIS A 167 5.30 20.22 -6.22
C HIS A 167 6.47 20.43 -5.26
N GLU A 168 7.14 19.32 -4.88
CA GLU A 168 8.27 19.34 -3.96
C GLU A 168 9.50 20.04 -4.56
N GLN A 169 9.75 19.88 -5.87
CA GLN A 169 10.88 20.54 -6.53
C GLN A 169 10.69 22.05 -6.71
N SER A 170 9.54 22.61 -6.35
CA SER A 170 9.26 24.05 -6.45
C SER A 170 9.46 24.78 -5.12
N ARG A 171 9.90 24.07 -4.07
CA ARG A 171 10.24 24.66 -2.78
C ARG A 171 11.34 25.73 -2.89
N ALA A 172 11.27 26.73 -2.01
CA ALA A 172 12.25 27.81 -1.91
C ALA A 172 13.70 27.29 -1.76
N ASP A 173 13.87 26.23 -0.96
CA ASP A 173 15.14 25.58 -0.60
C ASP A 173 15.57 24.47 -1.57
N ARG A 174 14.83 24.20 -2.65
CA ARG A 174 15.10 23.04 -3.54
C ARG A 174 16.50 23.02 -4.15
N ASP A 175 17.09 24.18 -4.41
CA ASP A 175 18.44 24.29 -4.98
C ASP A 175 19.54 23.82 -4.01
N ASP A 176 19.22 23.56 -2.73
CA ASP A 176 20.14 22.91 -1.79
C ASP A 176 20.21 21.40 -1.97
N TYR A 177 19.19 20.80 -2.61
CA TYR A 177 18.98 19.35 -2.74
C TYR A 177 19.11 18.84 -4.17
N VAL A 178 18.71 19.66 -5.16
CA VAL A 178 18.73 19.33 -6.58
C VAL A 178 19.34 20.47 -7.40
N THR A 179 19.82 20.12 -8.60
CA THR A 179 20.27 21.06 -9.61
C THR A 179 19.35 20.93 -10.82
N ILE A 180 18.77 22.06 -11.24
CA ILE A 180 17.98 22.13 -12.47
C ILE A 180 18.92 22.39 -13.65
N MET A 181 18.89 21.47 -14.62
CA MET A 181 19.67 21.55 -15.85
C MET A 181 18.87 22.29 -16.94
N TRP A 182 18.83 23.60 -16.82
CA TRP A 182 18.03 24.48 -17.68
C TRP A 182 18.29 24.28 -19.18
N ASP A 183 19.53 23.98 -19.55
CA ASP A 183 19.95 23.70 -20.91
C ASP A 183 19.36 22.41 -21.49
N ARG A 184 18.71 21.56 -20.66
CA ARG A 184 18.10 20.26 -21.03
C ARG A 184 16.58 20.27 -20.97
N ILE A 185 15.98 21.39 -20.58
CA ILE A 185 14.51 21.54 -20.57
C ILE A 185 14.03 21.84 -22.00
N GLN A 186 12.90 21.28 -22.38
CA GLN A 186 12.21 21.61 -23.63
C GLN A 186 11.84 23.09 -23.66
N ALA A 187 12.05 23.74 -24.81
CA ALA A 187 11.81 25.17 -24.94
C ALA A 187 10.33 25.50 -24.67
N GLY A 188 10.07 26.47 -23.79
CA GLY A 188 8.73 26.85 -23.34
C GLY A 188 8.33 26.24 -22.00
N SER A 189 8.96 25.14 -21.58
CA SER A 189 8.64 24.43 -20.33
C SER A 189 9.50 24.87 -19.13
N GLU A 190 10.34 25.90 -19.27
CA GLU A 190 11.23 26.37 -18.20
C GLU A 190 10.46 26.84 -16.96
N HIS A 191 9.27 27.40 -17.17
CA HIS A 191 8.42 27.90 -16.10
C HIS A 191 7.94 26.82 -15.12
N ASN A 192 7.89 25.55 -15.55
CA ASN A 192 7.53 24.40 -14.72
C ASN A 192 8.58 24.08 -13.63
N PHE A 193 9.74 24.73 -13.69
CA PHE A 193 10.82 24.57 -12.74
C PHE A 193 11.03 25.82 -11.90
N ASN A 194 10.08 26.76 -11.87
CA ASN A 194 10.18 27.92 -11.01
C ASN A 194 10.16 27.53 -9.52
N LYS A 195 10.76 28.36 -8.67
CA LYS A 195 10.69 28.21 -7.21
C LYS A 195 9.70 29.22 -6.65
N TYR A 196 9.06 28.88 -5.55
CA TYR A 196 8.23 29.82 -4.79
C TYR A 196 8.80 30.01 -3.39
N ASP A 197 8.75 31.26 -2.94
CA ASP A 197 9.23 31.65 -1.61
C ASP A 197 8.18 31.37 -0.51
N ASP A 198 8.58 31.65 0.73
CA ASP A 198 7.77 31.45 1.93
C ASP A 198 6.51 32.32 1.99
N THR A 199 6.30 33.23 1.03
CA THR A 199 5.04 33.97 0.92
C THR A 199 3.97 33.15 0.18
N THR A 200 4.39 32.18 -0.63
CA THR A 200 3.53 31.41 -1.54
C THR A 200 3.41 29.95 -1.16
N SER A 201 4.45 29.38 -0.55
CA SER A 201 4.47 27.98 -0.13
C SER A 201 5.08 27.84 1.25
N SER A 202 4.63 26.86 2.03
CA SER A 202 5.19 26.55 3.35
C SER A 202 5.69 25.11 3.39
N SER A 203 6.91 24.92 3.88
CA SER A 203 7.49 23.59 4.10
C SER A 203 6.86 22.86 5.30
N LEU A 204 6.05 23.55 6.11
CA LEU A 204 5.47 23.06 7.37
C LEU A 204 6.52 22.46 8.32
N ASN A 205 7.75 22.98 8.25
CA ASN A 205 8.92 22.48 8.99
C ASN A 205 9.14 20.97 8.79
N VAL A 206 9.03 20.53 7.53
CA VAL A 206 9.37 19.17 7.09
C VAL A 206 10.58 19.26 6.15
N PRO A 207 11.60 18.39 6.31
CA PRO A 207 12.76 18.33 5.41
C PRO A 207 12.35 18.15 3.95
N TYR A 208 13.25 18.47 3.03
CA TYR A 208 13.06 18.16 1.61
C TYR A 208 12.96 16.66 1.41
N ASP A 209 11.95 16.22 0.65
CA ASP A 209 11.66 14.80 0.45
C ASP A 209 11.86 14.37 -0.99
N TYR A 210 12.97 13.67 -1.27
CA TYR A 210 13.22 13.06 -2.58
C TYR A 210 12.18 12.00 -2.95
N GLY A 211 11.55 11.34 -1.97
CA GLY A 211 10.54 10.30 -2.19
C GLY A 211 9.10 10.81 -2.24
N SER A 212 8.89 12.14 -2.19
CA SER A 212 7.56 12.73 -2.26
C SER A 212 6.90 12.37 -3.60
N MET A 213 5.62 12.00 -3.54
CA MET A 213 4.83 11.78 -4.76
C MET A 213 4.56 13.08 -5.53
N MET A 214 4.75 14.23 -4.86
CA MET A 214 4.68 15.57 -5.46
C MET A 214 6.01 15.99 -6.08
N HIS A 215 7.04 15.14 -6.10
CA HIS A 215 8.31 15.44 -6.75
C HIS A 215 8.28 14.98 -8.23
N TYR A 216 8.81 15.82 -9.11
CA TYR A 216 9.07 15.44 -10.50
C TYR A 216 10.07 14.30 -10.62
N SER A 217 9.91 13.47 -11.65
CA SER A 217 10.95 12.54 -12.07
C SER A 217 12.15 13.28 -12.67
N LYS A 218 13.31 12.61 -12.72
CA LYS A 218 14.55 13.18 -13.30
C LYS A 218 14.42 13.54 -14.79
N THR A 219 13.44 12.96 -15.48
CA THR A 219 13.20 13.07 -16.93
C THR A 219 12.10 14.07 -17.30
N ALA A 220 11.47 14.71 -16.31
CA ALA A 220 10.38 15.66 -16.53
C ALA A 220 10.78 16.75 -17.53
N PHE A 221 9.97 16.94 -18.59
CA PHE A 221 10.18 17.94 -19.65
C PHE A 221 11.57 17.93 -20.31
N GLN A 222 12.26 16.79 -20.34
CA GLN A 222 13.61 16.72 -20.91
C GLN A 222 13.60 16.83 -22.44
N LYS A 223 14.65 17.42 -23.00
CA LYS A 223 14.99 17.30 -24.43
C LYS A 223 16.20 16.37 -24.58
N GLY A 224 16.04 15.32 -25.38
CA GLY A 224 17.04 14.26 -25.52
C GLY A 224 16.92 13.19 -24.43
N THR A 225 18.05 12.66 -23.98
CA THR A 225 18.12 11.52 -23.03
C THR A 225 18.68 11.90 -21.66
N GLU A 226 19.23 13.10 -21.52
CA GLU A 226 19.87 13.57 -20.30
C GLU A 226 18.85 14.17 -19.33
N PRO A 227 19.00 13.94 -18.01
CA PRO A 227 18.02 14.36 -17.01
C PRO A 227 17.97 15.89 -16.85
N THR A 228 16.78 16.43 -16.61
CA THR A 228 16.51 17.85 -16.29
C THR A 228 16.73 18.16 -14.81
N ILE A 229 16.49 17.18 -13.93
CA ILE A 229 16.73 17.30 -12.48
C ILE A 229 17.84 16.34 -12.08
N VAL A 230 18.92 16.89 -11.53
CA VAL A 230 20.04 16.11 -11.00
C VAL A 230 20.08 16.30 -9.48
N THR A 231 19.95 15.22 -8.71
CA THR A 231 20.06 15.29 -7.25
C THR A 231 21.51 15.56 -6.84
N LYS A 232 21.72 16.41 -5.83
CA LYS A 232 23.09 16.68 -5.34
C LYS A 232 23.72 15.48 -4.66
N ILE A 233 22.89 14.60 -4.11
CA ILE A 233 23.29 13.31 -3.57
C ILE A 233 22.91 12.25 -4.61
N PRO A 234 23.87 11.70 -5.39
CA PRO A 234 23.58 10.87 -6.56
C PRO A 234 22.72 9.64 -6.26
N ALA A 235 22.75 9.16 -5.02
CA ALA A 235 21.99 8.03 -4.55
C ALA A 235 20.46 8.25 -4.73
N PHE A 236 19.97 9.49 -4.70
CA PHE A 236 18.55 9.81 -4.87
C PHE A 236 18.12 10.06 -6.32
N SER A 237 19.03 9.93 -7.29
CA SER A 237 18.72 10.22 -8.71
C SER A 237 17.56 9.38 -9.25
N ASP A 238 17.47 8.13 -8.81
CA ASP A 238 16.41 7.20 -9.20
C ASP A 238 15.32 7.08 -8.13
N VAL A 239 15.31 7.93 -7.09
CA VAL A 239 14.25 7.97 -6.06
C VAL A 239 13.16 8.96 -6.45
N ILE A 240 13.57 10.12 -6.98
CA ILE A 240 12.66 11.21 -7.35
C ILE A 240 11.69 10.77 -8.44
N GLY A 241 10.44 11.21 -8.31
CA GLY A 241 9.39 10.89 -9.28
C GLY A 241 8.55 9.67 -8.96
N GLN A 242 8.73 9.02 -7.79
CA GLN A 242 7.96 7.82 -7.45
C GLN A 242 6.43 8.06 -7.57
N ARG A 243 5.74 7.07 -8.16
CA ARG A 243 4.29 7.06 -8.41
C ARG A 243 3.59 5.83 -7.82
N MET A 244 3.84 5.53 -6.55
CA MET A 244 3.14 4.43 -5.86
C MET A 244 2.06 4.95 -4.92
N GLU A 245 2.45 5.78 -3.97
CA GLU A 245 1.58 6.25 -2.88
C GLU A 245 2.25 7.43 -2.16
N PHE A 246 1.56 8.00 -1.18
CA PHE A 246 2.12 9.03 -0.29
C PHE A 246 3.43 8.59 0.37
N SER A 247 4.42 9.48 0.41
CA SER A 247 5.54 9.33 1.33
C SER A 247 5.13 9.64 2.78
N ASP A 248 5.95 9.22 3.74
CA ASP A 248 5.75 9.61 5.15
C ASP A 248 5.75 11.14 5.33
N SER A 249 6.53 11.87 4.52
CA SER A 249 6.59 13.34 4.59
C SER A 249 5.36 13.99 3.96
N ASP A 250 4.82 13.44 2.87
CA ASP A 250 3.56 13.89 2.27
C ASP A 250 2.42 13.82 3.30
N LEU A 251 2.29 12.65 3.96
CA LEU A 251 1.32 12.45 5.03
C LEU A 251 1.55 13.35 6.23
N LEU A 252 2.81 13.56 6.64
CA LEU A 252 3.14 14.44 7.76
C LEU A 252 2.73 15.89 7.46
N LYS A 253 3.01 16.39 6.26
CA LYS A 253 2.63 17.74 5.83
C LYS A 253 1.10 17.87 5.78
N LEU A 254 0.40 16.94 5.14
CA LEU A 254 -1.06 16.96 5.02
C LEU A 254 -1.74 16.87 6.40
N ASN A 255 -1.30 15.97 7.26
CA ASN A 255 -1.85 15.82 8.61
C ASN A 255 -1.56 17.05 9.49
N ARG A 256 -0.40 17.72 9.34
CA ARG A 256 -0.13 18.99 10.02
C ARG A 256 -1.03 20.11 9.51
N LEU A 257 -1.20 20.22 8.18
CA LEU A 257 -2.01 21.27 7.56
C LEU A 257 -3.48 21.19 8.03
N TYR A 258 -4.02 19.98 8.16
CA TYR A 258 -5.41 19.74 8.56
C TYR A 258 -5.59 19.40 10.04
N ASN A 259 -4.53 19.49 10.85
CA ASN A 259 -4.52 19.16 12.28
C ASN A 259 -5.11 17.75 12.58
N CYS A 260 -4.78 16.78 11.74
CA CYS A 260 -5.26 15.41 11.89
C CYS A 260 -4.65 14.75 13.13
N THR A 261 -5.49 14.34 14.08
CA THR A 261 -5.08 13.60 15.27
C THR A 261 -5.27 12.09 15.15
N ARG A 262 -6.16 11.67 14.24
CA ARG A 262 -6.53 10.27 13.97
C ARG A 262 -6.89 10.17 12.49
N SER A 263 -6.67 9.01 11.88
CA SER A 263 -7.23 8.74 10.56
C SER A 263 -8.63 8.16 10.64
N THR A 264 -9.37 8.27 9.54
CA THR A 264 -10.81 7.98 9.46
C THR A 264 -11.10 6.48 9.62
N THR A 265 -10.32 5.61 8.99
CA THR A 265 -10.56 4.16 8.94
C THR A 265 -9.51 3.32 9.67
N PHE A 266 -8.42 3.89 10.19
CA PHE A 266 -7.45 3.13 10.97
C PHE A 266 -7.97 2.85 12.39
N LEU A 267 -7.88 1.59 12.82
CA LEU A 267 -8.23 1.20 14.19
C LEU A 267 -7.01 0.83 15.02
N ASP A 268 -6.15 -0.06 14.50
CA ASP A 268 -5.00 -0.55 15.24
C ASP A 268 -3.87 -1.14 14.38
N THR A 269 -2.67 -1.14 14.94
CA THR A 269 -1.50 -1.89 14.45
C THR A 269 -0.70 -2.40 15.65
N CYS A 270 -0.24 -3.64 15.60
CA CYS A 270 0.57 -4.25 16.64
C CYS A 270 1.56 -5.28 16.08
N ASP A 271 2.84 -4.92 16.18
CA ASP A 271 4.02 -5.70 15.80
C ASP A 271 4.72 -6.34 17.03
N PHE A 272 4.14 -6.17 18.21
CA PHE A 272 4.65 -6.67 19.49
C PHE A 272 6.07 -6.23 19.89
N GLU A 273 6.64 -5.21 19.25
CA GLU A 273 8.01 -4.76 19.54
C GLU A 273 8.16 -4.12 20.92
N LEU A 274 7.06 -3.66 21.52
CA LEU A 274 7.02 -3.11 22.87
C LEU A 274 6.41 -4.08 23.89
N GLU A 275 6.93 -4.06 25.13
CA GLU A 275 6.49 -4.94 26.23
C GLU A 275 5.00 -4.79 26.60
N ASN A 276 4.43 -3.62 26.34
CA ASN A 276 3.01 -3.36 26.60
C ASN A 276 2.08 -4.02 25.57
N ILE A 277 2.62 -4.71 24.55
CA ILE A 277 1.88 -5.44 23.52
C ILE A 277 0.70 -4.65 22.95
N CYS A 278 0.91 -3.35 22.71
CA CYS A 278 -0.10 -2.43 22.16
C CYS A 278 -1.39 -2.29 23.01
N GLY A 279 -1.31 -2.68 24.29
CA GLY A 279 -2.43 -2.74 25.21
C GLY A 279 -3.34 -3.96 25.00
N MET A 280 -2.89 -4.98 24.26
CA MET A 280 -3.54 -6.29 24.27
C MET A 280 -3.48 -6.91 25.67
N ILE A 281 -4.46 -7.73 26.00
CA ILE A 281 -4.59 -8.39 27.30
C ILE A 281 -4.73 -9.90 27.12
N GLN A 282 -4.26 -10.67 28.10
CA GLN A 282 -4.62 -12.08 28.19
C GLN A 282 -6.08 -12.19 28.65
N GLY A 283 -6.84 -13.10 28.04
CA GLY A 283 -8.22 -13.37 28.43
C GLY A 283 -8.33 -13.95 29.84
N GLN A 284 -9.56 -14.17 30.29
CA GLN A 284 -9.83 -14.81 31.58
C GLN A 284 -10.61 -16.10 31.34
N GLY A 285 -10.33 -17.15 32.12
CA GLY A 285 -11.05 -18.43 32.06
C GLY A 285 -10.50 -19.44 31.06
N ASP A 286 -9.28 -19.21 30.57
CA ASP A 286 -8.47 -20.14 29.78
C ASP A 286 -7.47 -20.92 30.64
N ASN A 287 -6.67 -21.77 29.98
CA ASN A 287 -5.78 -22.73 30.65
C ASN A 287 -4.33 -22.26 30.69
N THR A 288 -3.93 -21.41 29.74
CA THR A 288 -2.58 -20.87 29.61
C THR A 288 -2.62 -19.58 28.81
N ASP A 289 -1.64 -18.72 29.01
CA ASP A 289 -1.55 -17.43 28.34
C ASP A 289 -0.78 -17.54 27.01
N TRP A 290 -0.98 -16.55 26.13
CA TRP A 290 -0.06 -16.28 25.03
C TRP A 290 1.23 -15.65 25.57
N GLU A 291 2.38 -16.11 25.11
CA GLU A 291 3.68 -15.60 25.54
C GLU A 291 4.29 -14.70 24.47
N ARG A 292 4.81 -13.54 24.87
CA ARG A 292 5.62 -12.68 24.00
C ARG A 292 7.05 -13.23 23.95
N VAL A 293 7.46 -13.72 22.78
CA VAL A 293 8.75 -14.40 22.61
C VAL A 293 9.49 -13.87 21.38
N THR A 294 10.81 -14.09 21.33
CA THR A 294 11.64 -13.81 20.14
C THR A 294 11.82 -15.04 19.24
N LYS A 295 11.50 -16.22 19.77
CA LYS A 295 11.65 -17.53 19.11
C LYS A 295 10.76 -18.56 19.80
N ALA A 296 10.22 -19.51 19.04
CA ALA A 296 9.37 -20.58 19.55
C ALA A 296 9.90 -21.99 19.20
N THR A 297 9.62 -22.95 20.07
CA THR A 297 9.91 -24.38 19.82
C THR A 297 9.07 -24.88 18.64
N GLY A 298 9.69 -25.61 17.71
CA GLY A 298 9.03 -26.03 16.46
C GLY A 298 8.90 -24.92 15.41
N GLY A 299 9.37 -23.70 15.73
CA GLY A 299 9.26 -22.52 14.90
C GLY A 299 8.10 -21.60 15.31
N PRO A 300 8.16 -20.31 14.92
CA PRO A 300 9.20 -19.72 14.08
C PRO A 300 10.47 -19.35 14.86
N ASP A 301 11.60 -19.27 14.14
CA ASP A 301 12.92 -18.91 14.69
C ASP A 301 13.11 -17.40 14.86
N THR A 302 12.27 -16.60 14.19
CA THR A 302 12.26 -15.13 14.21
C THR A 302 10.81 -14.64 14.16
N ASP A 303 10.61 -13.38 14.56
CA ASP A 303 9.41 -12.61 14.22
C ASP A 303 9.24 -12.47 12.70
N TYR A 304 8.05 -12.00 12.30
CA TYR A 304 7.78 -11.59 10.94
C TYR A 304 8.17 -10.12 10.73
N SER A 305 7.92 -9.23 11.69
CA SER A 305 8.15 -7.77 11.59
C SER A 305 9.53 -7.43 11.03
N ASN A 306 10.58 -8.03 11.60
CA ASN A 306 11.98 -7.79 11.22
C ASN A 306 12.60 -8.94 10.42
N MET A 307 11.98 -10.13 10.38
CA MET A 307 12.54 -11.35 9.77
C MET A 307 13.98 -11.66 10.24
N GLY A 308 14.30 -11.36 11.50
CA GLY A 308 15.65 -11.54 12.04
C GLY A 308 16.75 -10.71 11.38
N ARG A 309 16.41 -9.62 10.66
CA ARG A 309 17.38 -8.67 10.08
C ARG A 309 18.34 -8.11 11.13
N CYS A 310 17.84 -7.95 12.36
CA CYS A 310 18.63 -7.58 13.53
C CYS A 310 18.67 -8.77 14.50
N THR A 311 19.88 -9.14 14.94
CA THR A 311 20.06 -10.31 15.81
C THR A 311 19.60 -10.00 17.23
N GLY A 312 18.74 -10.86 17.81
CA GLY A 312 18.23 -10.69 19.17
C GLY A 312 17.15 -9.62 19.33
N THR A 313 16.55 -9.16 18.24
CA THR A 313 15.45 -8.20 18.19
C THR A 313 14.27 -8.80 17.42
N GLY A 314 13.07 -8.26 17.62
CA GLY A 314 11.86 -8.79 17.01
C GLY A 314 11.08 -9.69 17.96
N TYR A 315 9.79 -9.44 18.11
CA TYR A 315 8.93 -10.19 19.02
C TYR A 315 7.61 -10.57 18.37
N PHE A 316 7.05 -11.68 18.82
CA PHE A 316 5.74 -12.14 18.39
C PHE A 316 5.02 -12.82 19.55
N MET A 317 3.71 -13.02 19.43
CA MET A 317 2.92 -13.75 20.42
C MET A 317 2.86 -15.23 20.07
N HIS A 318 3.11 -16.11 21.04
CA HIS A 318 3.11 -17.55 20.86
C HIS A 318 2.24 -18.26 21.90
N PHE A 319 1.36 -19.15 21.44
CA PHE A 319 0.64 -20.10 22.26
C PHE A 319 1.23 -21.49 22.05
N SER A 320 1.97 -21.99 23.04
CA SER A 320 2.58 -23.32 22.98
C SER A 320 1.53 -24.42 23.17
N THR A 321 1.48 -25.36 22.24
CA THR A 321 0.63 -26.56 22.35
C THR A 321 1.43 -27.83 22.63
N VAL A 322 2.75 -27.72 22.87
CA VAL A 322 3.64 -28.84 23.22
C VAL A 322 3.14 -29.57 24.48
N SER A 323 2.70 -28.79 25.47
CA SER A 323 2.14 -29.29 26.72
C SER A 323 0.62 -29.00 26.80
N GLY A 324 -0.04 -29.56 27.81
CA GLY A 324 -1.48 -29.36 28.02
C GLY A 324 -2.38 -30.44 27.41
N SER A 325 -3.64 -30.45 27.84
CA SER A 325 -4.64 -31.42 27.40
C SER A 325 -5.38 -30.94 26.15
N LYS A 326 -5.99 -31.87 25.40
CA LYS A 326 -6.93 -31.54 24.32
C LYS A 326 -7.99 -30.57 24.86
N GLY A 327 -8.23 -29.49 24.12
CA GLY A 327 -9.19 -28.45 24.49
C GLY A 327 -8.62 -27.38 25.41
N HIS A 328 -7.33 -27.43 25.79
CA HIS A 328 -6.67 -26.28 26.40
C HIS A 328 -6.74 -25.07 25.48
N THR A 329 -7.04 -23.92 26.06
CA THR A 329 -7.18 -22.66 25.34
C THR A 329 -6.24 -21.60 25.87
N ALA A 330 -5.96 -20.61 25.03
CA ALA A 330 -5.30 -19.35 25.35
C ALA A 330 -5.99 -18.21 24.60
N LEU A 331 -6.33 -17.13 25.29
CA LEU A 331 -7.02 -15.98 24.73
C LEU A 331 -6.12 -14.74 24.77
N LEU A 332 -5.96 -14.09 23.62
CA LEU A 332 -5.35 -12.76 23.52
C LEU A 332 -6.42 -11.79 23.00
N GLU A 333 -6.76 -10.77 23.78
CA GLU A 333 -7.77 -9.78 23.41
C GLU A 333 -7.12 -8.42 23.10
N SER A 334 -7.53 -7.77 22.02
CA SER A 334 -7.15 -6.38 21.73
C SER A 334 -7.61 -5.44 22.84
N ARG A 335 -7.08 -4.21 22.90
CA ARG A 335 -7.73 -3.13 23.66
C ARG A 335 -9.16 -2.88 23.16
N LEU A 336 -9.91 -2.03 23.87
CA LEU A 336 -11.20 -1.55 23.37
C LEU A 336 -11.02 -0.68 22.11
N LEU A 337 -11.72 -1.07 21.06
CA LEU A 337 -11.75 -0.41 19.76
C LEU A 337 -13.12 0.23 19.54
N TYR A 338 -13.13 1.35 18.82
CA TYR A 338 -14.33 2.18 18.60
C TYR A 338 -14.53 2.36 17.10
N PRO A 339 -15.37 1.53 16.46
CA PRO A 339 -15.56 1.60 15.03
C PRO A 339 -16.44 2.79 14.62
N ASN A 340 -16.14 3.40 13.46
CA ASN A 340 -16.93 4.46 12.83
C ASN A 340 -17.75 3.94 11.64
N ARG A 341 -17.36 2.80 11.05
CA ARG A 341 -18.05 2.05 9.99
C ARG A 341 -18.48 0.68 10.51
N ASN A 342 -19.32 0.01 9.74
CA ASN A 342 -19.90 -1.30 10.07
C ASN A 342 -19.17 -2.48 9.42
N TYR A 343 -17.97 -2.29 8.89
CA TYR A 343 -17.12 -3.34 8.35
C TYR A 343 -15.64 -3.03 8.64
N GLN A 344 -14.87 -4.09 8.83
CA GLN A 344 -13.43 -4.00 9.07
C GLN A 344 -12.70 -5.15 8.39
N CYS A 345 -11.42 -4.94 8.12
CA CYS A 345 -10.49 -5.97 7.75
C CYS A 345 -9.44 -6.13 8.85
N LEU A 346 -9.50 -7.29 9.52
CA LEU A 346 -8.43 -7.74 10.39
C LEU A 346 -7.41 -8.49 9.53
N GLN A 347 -6.14 -8.13 9.64
CA GLN A 347 -5.05 -8.85 9.00
C GLN A 347 -3.93 -9.14 10.01
N PHE A 348 -3.25 -10.25 9.84
CA PHE A 348 -2.13 -10.64 10.69
C PHE A 348 -1.31 -11.74 10.01
N PHE A 349 -0.06 -11.87 10.43
CA PHE A 349 0.77 -13.00 10.09
C PHE A 349 0.62 -14.10 11.14
N TYR A 350 0.44 -15.33 10.67
CA TYR A 350 0.18 -16.51 11.47
C TYR A 350 1.18 -17.62 11.16
N TYR A 351 1.77 -18.22 12.19
CA TYR A 351 2.67 -19.37 12.04
C TYR A 351 2.14 -20.55 12.85
N HIS A 352 2.02 -21.71 12.21
CA HIS A 352 1.54 -22.94 12.84
C HIS A 352 2.64 -24.01 12.85
N SER A 353 3.26 -24.26 14.01
CA SER A 353 4.25 -25.33 14.26
C SER A 353 3.70 -26.52 15.06
N GLY A 354 2.40 -26.47 15.36
CA GLY A 354 1.72 -27.37 16.28
C GLY A 354 1.25 -28.69 15.66
N ASN A 355 0.17 -29.23 16.22
CA ASN A 355 -0.53 -30.38 15.66
C ASN A 355 -1.58 -29.91 14.63
N PRO A 356 -1.83 -30.62 13.52
CA PRO A 356 -2.90 -30.29 12.57
C PRO A 356 -4.31 -30.05 13.15
N ASN A 357 -4.59 -30.62 14.33
CA ASN A 357 -5.86 -30.44 15.03
C ASN A 357 -5.89 -29.20 15.94
N ASP A 358 -4.76 -28.53 16.15
CA ASP A 358 -4.72 -27.23 16.81
C ASP A 358 -5.42 -26.20 15.92
N LYS A 359 -6.13 -25.26 16.54
CA LYS A 359 -6.92 -24.27 15.81
C LYS A 359 -6.80 -22.89 16.44
N LEU A 360 -6.87 -21.89 15.58
CA LEU A 360 -7.01 -20.49 15.97
C LEU A 360 -8.44 -20.05 15.65
N GLU A 361 -9.19 -19.59 16.65
CA GLU A 361 -10.51 -19.03 16.46
C GLU A 361 -10.44 -17.51 16.63
N ILE A 362 -11.03 -16.77 15.68
CA ILE A 362 -11.17 -15.32 15.75
C ILE A 362 -12.57 -15.00 16.22
N TRP A 363 -12.65 -14.26 17.33
CA TRP A 363 -13.90 -13.81 17.94
C TRP A 363 -13.90 -12.28 18.04
N VAL A 364 -15.10 -11.73 18.17
CA VAL A 364 -15.30 -10.34 18.59
C VAL A 364 -16.09 -10.33 19.89
N ARG A 365 -15.68 -9.46 20.83
CA ARG A 365 -16.41 -9.19 22.06
C ARG A 365 -17.03 -7.80 21.95
N GLU A 366 -18.34 -7.73 21.72
CA GLU A 366 -19.08 -6.50 21.46
C GLU A 366 -19.75 -5.98 22.73
N TYR A 367 -19.64 -4.69 23.02
CA TYR A 367 -20.15 -4.08 24.25
C TYR A 367 -21.22 -3.04 23.92
N ASN A 368 -22.39 -3.17 24.56
CA ASN A 368 -23.48 -2.20 24.46
C ASN A 368 -24.12 -1.97 25.83
N GLU A 369 -25.09 -1.05 25.91
CA GLU A 369 -25.77 -0.72 27.17
C GLU A 369 -26.48 -1.93 27.80
N ALA A 370 -27.02 -2.84 26.98
CA ALA A 370 -27.70 -4.05 27.45
C ALA A 370 -26.71 -5.14 27.92
N ASN A 371 -25.50 -5.18 27.35
CA ASN A 371 -24.45 -6.15 27.65
C ASN A 371 -23.14 -5.43 27.97
N PRO A 372 -23.04 -4.73 29.11
CA PRO A 372 -21.85 -3.95 29.47
C PRO A 372 -20.63 -4.83 29.77
N SER A 373 -20.83 -6.12 30.07
CA SER A 373 -19.77 -7.13 30.20
C SER A 373 -19.26 -7.68 28.85
N GLY A 374 -19.92 -7.30 27.76
CA GLY A 374 -19.60 -7.75 26.40
C GLY A 374 -20.20 -9.10 26.03
N THR A 375 -20.61 -9.22 24.77
CA THR A 375 -21.12 -10.46 24.16
C THR A 375 -20.09 -11.00 23.17
N LEU A 376 -19.69 -12.26 23.33
CA LEU A 376 -18.77 -12.93 22.41
C LEU A 376 -19.51 -13.46 21.19
N ARG A 377 -18.94 -13.22 20.01
CA ARG A 377 -19.40 -13.75 18.73
C ARG A 377 -18.22 -14.31 17.95
N MET A 378 -18.33 -15.57 17.55
CA MET A 378 -17.32 -16.24 16.72
C MET A 378 -17.43 -15.71 15.29
N ILE A 379 -16.29 -15.40 14.68
CA ILE A 379 -16.21 -14.92 13.31
C ILE A 379 -15.71 -16.03 12.40
N GLU A 380 -14.53 -16.57 12.71
CA GLU A 380 -13.86 -17.53 11.85
C GLU A 380 -13.04 -18.52 12.67
N THR A 381 -12.87 -19.73 12.13
CA THR A 381 -11.92 -20.73 12.65
C THR A 381 -10.87 -21.02 11.59
N ILE A 382 -9.62 -20.77 11.93
CA ILE A 382 -8.46 -21.08 11.12
C ILE A 382 -7.90 -22.43 11.57
N THR A 383 -7.94 -23.39 10.65
CA THR A 383 -7.37 -24.73 10.80
C THR A 383 -6.48 -25.04 9.62
N GLY A 384 -5.49 -25.91 9.80
CA GLY A 384 -4.64 -26.31 8.69
C GLY A 384 -3.48 -27.18 9.16
N LEU A 385 -2.77 -27.75 8.19
CA LEU A 385 -1.51 -28.42 8.48
C LEU A 385 -0.48 -27.41 9.00
N PRO A 386 0.47 -27.83 9.85
CA PRO A 386 1.60 -27.01 10.21
C PRO A 386 2.35 -26.54 8.97
N GLU A 387 2.75 -25.28 9.00
CA GLU A 387 3.45 -24.62 7.90
C GLU A 387 4.82 -24.16 8.36
N THR A 388 5.79 -24.21 7.44
CA THR A 388 7.17 -23.81 7.73
C THR A 388 7.40 -22.31 7.55
N LEU A 389 6.35 -21.51 7.38
CA LEU A 389 6.43 -20.10 7.06
C LEU A 389 5.23 -19.31 7.60
N TRP A 390 5.46 -18.03 7.88
CA TRP A 390 4.44 -17.08 8.30
C TRP A 390 3.41 -16.83 7.20
N GLN A 391 2.14 -17.11 7.46
CA GLN A 391 1.03 -16.92 6.52
C GLN A 391 0.25 -15.65 6.80
N LEU A 392 -0.03 -14.86 5.76
CA LEU A 392 -0.90 -13.69 5.85
C LEU A 392 -2.36 -14.14 5.85
N HIS A 393 -3.10 -13.77 6.88
CA HIS A 393 -4.54 -13.98 6.96
C HIS A 393 -5.29 -12.66 6.90
N HIS A 394 -6.47 -12.70 6.28
CA HIS A 394 -7.45 -11.61 6.27
C HIS A 394 -8.77 -12.15 6.80
N VAL A 395 -9.37 -11.44 7.75
CA VAL A 395 -10.65 -11.80 8.38
C VAL A 395 -11.58 -10.60 8.28
N SER A 396 -12.69 -10.78 7.57
CA SER A 396 -13.71 -9.74 7.41
C SER A 396 -14.56 -9.66 8.68
N LEU A 397 -14.60 -8.49 9.31
CA LEU A 397 -15.45 -8.20 10.47
C LEU A 397 -16.59 -7.26 10.07
N ASN A 398 -17.68 -7.30 10.83
CA ASN A 398 -18.87 -6.48 10.63
C ASN A 398 -19.40 -5.92 11.95
N VAL A 399 -18.54 -5.21 12.69
CA VAL A 399 -18.85 -4.75 14.04
C VAL A 399 -19.21 -3.27 14.02
N SER A 400 -20.28 -2.87 14.71
CA SER A 400 -20.79 -1.49 14.74
C SER A 400 -20.77 -0.85 16.14
N THR A 401 -20.43 -1.62 17.18
CA THR A 401 -20.33 -1.14 18.56
C THR A 401 -18.89 -1.23 19.05
N LYS A 402 -18.56 -0.60 20.18
CA LYS A 402 -17.21 -0.74 20.76
C LYS A 402 -16.93 -2.23 21.02
N PHE A 403 -15.73 -2.69 20.69
CA PHE A 403 -15.43 -4.13 20.72
C PHE A 403 -13.97 -4.43 21.05
N ARG A 404 -13.69 -5.71 21.28
CA ARG A 404 -12.34 -6.29 21.23
C ARG A 404 -12.29 -7.37 20.17
N VAL A 405 -11.17 -7.48 19.46
CA VAL A 405 -10.81 -8.69 18.72
C VAL A 405 -10.23 -9.69 19.72
N VAL A 406 -10.62 -10.95 19.63
CA VAL A 406 -10.17 -12.01 20.53
C VAL A 406 -9.59 -13.16 19.71
N PHE A 407 -8.30 -13.38 19.87
CA PHE A 407 -7.55 -14.49 19.28
C PHE A 407 -7.55 -15.65 20.28
N LYS A 408 -8.28 -16.71 19.96
CA LYS A 408 -8.40 -17.89 20.82
C LYS A 408 -7.68 -19.08 20.20
N GLY A 409 -6.50 -19.39 20.73
CA GLY A 409 -5.79 -20.63 20.42
C GLY A 409 -6.43 -21.81 21.15
N THR A 410 -6.58 -22.95 20.49
CA THR A 410 -7.06 -24.20 21.10
C THR A 410 -6.15 -25.36 20.71
N LYS A 411 -5.65 -26.09 21.71
CA LYS A 411 -4.91 -27.33 21.50
C LYS A 411 -5.84 -28.47 21.05
N GLY A 412 -5.51 -29.06 19.91
CA GLY A 412 -6.17 -30.21 19.33
C GLY A 412 -5.83 -31.54 19.99
N ALA A 413 -6.41 -32.61 19.44
CA ALA A 413 -6.08 -33.96 19.86
C ALA A 413 -4.73 -34.40 19.24
N GLY A 414 -3.81 -34.87 20.07
CA GLY A 414 -2.53 -35.43 19.62
C GLY A 414 -1.31 -34.68 20.16
N SER A 415 -0.14 -35.28 19.94
CA SER A 415 1.15 -34.67 20.28
C SER A 415 1.43 -33.50 19.35
N SER A 416 1.97 -32.42 19.91
CA SER A 416 2.39 -31.23 19.17
C SER A 416 3.88 -30.99 19.40
N THR A 417 4.56 -30.45 18.39
CA THR A 417 5.98 -30.11 18.42
C THR A 417 6.24 -28.62 18.64
N GLY A 418 5.19 -27.80 18.64
CA GLY A 418 5.29 -26.35 18.73
C GLY A 418 3.98 -25.71 19.18
N GLY A 419 3.43 -24.81 18.37
CA GLY A 419 2.21 -24.10 18.72
C GLY A 419 1.71 -23.15 17.63
N LEU A 420 1.00 -22.12 18.08
CA LEU A 420 0.38 -21.10 17.24
C LEU A 420 1.08 -19.76 17.50
N SER A 421 1.45 -19.03 16.46
CA SER A 421 2.13 -17.73 16.61
C SER A 421 1.47 -16.64 15.79
N LEU A 422 1.45 -15.42 16.31
CA LEU A 422 0.82 -14.24 15.72
C LEU A 422 1.80 -13.07 15.69
N ASP A 423 1.81 -12.34 14.58
CA ASP A 423 2.62 -11.14 14.42
C ASP A 423 1.98 -10.15 13.43
N ASP A 424 2.45 -8.90 13.42
CA ASP A 424 2.04 -7.85 12.46
C ASP A 424 0.51 -7.68 12.32
N VAL A 425 -0.19 -7.64 13.46
CA VAL A 425 -1.65 -7.50 13.52
C VAL A 425 -2.05 -6.08 13.12
N ASN A 426 -2.80 -5.94 12.03
CA ASN A 426 -3.36 -4.66 11.60
C ASN A 426 -4.89 -4.75 11.49
N LEU A 427 -5.56 -3.67 11.89
CA LEU A 427 -7.01 -3.56 11.81
C LEU A 427 -7.40 -2.20 11.24
N SER A 428 -8.19 -2.24 10.17
CA SER A 428 -8.72 -1.06 9.50
C SER A 428 -10.19 -1.27 9.12
N GLU A 429 -10.95 -0.19 9.02
CA GLU A 429 -12.34 -0.17 8.58
C GLU A 429 -12.42 -0.17 7.04
N THR A 430 -11.78 -1.15 6.43
CA THR A 430 -11.69 -1.35 4.98
C THR A 430 -12.23 -2.73 4.60
N THR A 431 -12.46 -2.97 3.32
CA THR A 431 -12.73 -4.31 2.81
C THR A 431 -11.44 -5.14 2.80
N CYS A 432 -11.55 -6.44 3.09
CA CYS A 432 -10.41 -7.33 2.93
C CYS A 432 -10.17 -7.66 1.45
N PRO A 433 -8.90 -7.83 1.03
CA PRO A 433 -8.57 -8.48 -0.25
C PRO A 433 -9.22 -9.86 -0.35
N GLU A 434 -9.70 -10.23 -1.54
CA GLU A 434 -10.41 -11.51 -1.74
C GLU A 434 -9.46 -12.69 -1.84
N HIS A 435 -8.28 -12.49 -2.44
CA HIS A 435 -7.33 -13.56 -2.72
C HIS A 435 -5.89 -13.12 -2.48
N VAL A 436 -5.06 -14.08 -2.08
CA VAL A 436 -3.63 -13.90 -1.82
C VAL A 436 -2.85 -14.85 -2.72
N TRP A 437 -1.93 -14.32 -3.52
CA TRP A 437 -0.96 -15.09 -4.28
C TRP A 437 0.45 -14.82 -3.75
N ARG A 438 1.02 -15.82 -3.08
CA ARG A 438 2.39 -15.77 -2.58
C ARG A 438 3.35 -16.39 -3.56
N ILE A 439 4.44 -15.69 -3.87
CA ILE A 439 5.53 -16.19 -4.70
C ILE A 439 6.78 -16.31 -3.82
N LYS A 440 7.23 -17.54 -3.62
CA LYS A 440 8.42 -17.83 -2.82
C LYS A 440 9.70 -17.56 -3.60
N ASN A 441 10.76 -17.17 -2.90
CA ASN A 441 12.07 -16.89 -3.50
C ASN A 441 11.98 -15.92 -4.70
N PHE A 442 11.18 -14.86 -4.55
CA PHE A 442 10.77 -13.99 -5.64
C PHE A 442 11.95 -13.34 -6.37
N LYS A 443 13.01 -12.97 -5.64
CA LYS A 443 14.26 -12.47 -6.24
C LYS A 443 14.86 -13.47 -7.23
N SER A 444 14.92 -14.75 -6.85
CA SER A 444 15.43 -15.81 -7.74
C SER A 444 14.51 -16.01 -8.95
N ILE A 445 13.20 -15.82 -8.79
CA ILE A 445 12.24 -15.90 -9.89
C ILE A 445 12.46 -14.76 -10.88
N MET A 446 12.67 -13.52 -10.39
CA MET A 446 13.01 -12.37 -11.24
C MET A 446 14.32 -12.58 -12.01
N GLU A 447 15.34 -13.11 -11.35
CA GLU A 447 16.67 -13.32 -11.97
C GLU A 447 16.69 -14.46 -13.00
N ASN A 448 15.92 -15.55 -12.77
CA ASN A 448 16.02 -16.77 -13.57
C ASN A 448 14.89 -16.98 -14.57
N THR A 449 13.80 -16.22 -14.49
CA THR A 449 12.71 -16.32 -15.46
C THR A 449 13.15 -15.59 -16.75
N PRO A 450 13.14 -16.26 -17.92
CA PRO A 450 13.51 -15.60 -19.17
C PRO A 450 12.58 -14.43 -19.49
N ARG A 451 13.14 -13.36 -20.07
CA ARG A 451 12.36 -12.22 -20.56
C ARG A 451 11.27 -12.70 -21.54
N GLY A 452 10.09 -12.11 -21.47
CA GLY A 452 8.92 -12.53 -22.26
C GLY A 452 8.20 -13.78 -21.72
N THR A 453 8.65 -14.36 -20.61
CA THR A 453 7.98 -15.50 -19.97
C THR A 453 7.14 -15.06 -18.77
N ALA A 454 5.85 -15.41 -18.78
CA ALA A 454 4.96 -15.18 -17.65
C ALA A 454 4.94 -16.37 -16.69
N ILE A 455 4.83 -16.07 -15.40
CA ILE A 455 4.34 -16.99 -14.37
C ILE A 455 2.90 -16.63 -14.03
N TYR A 456 2.10 -17.63 -13.67
CA TYR A 456 0.68 -17.45 -13.43
C TYR A 456 0.32 -17.74 -11.98
N SER A 457 -0.60 -16.95 -11.45
CA SER A 457 -1.22 -17.21 -10.15
C SER A 457 -2.07 -18.50 -10.18
N PRO A 458 -2.49 -19.04 -9.04
CA PRO A 458 -3.65 -19.93 -9.00
C PRO A 458 -4.87 -19.27 -9.67
N ARG A 459 -5.82 -20.09 -10.11
CA ARG A 459 -7.13 -19.60 -10.55
C ARG A 459 -7.96 -19.22 -9.34
N PHE A 460 -8.48 -18.01 -9.34
CA PHE A 460 -9.31 -17.48 -8.25
C PHE A 460 -10.73 -17.25 -8.73
N ARG A 461 -11.72 -17.63 -7.91
CA ARG A 461 -13.13 -17.34 -8.18
C ARG A 461 -13.56 -16.14 -7.33
N SER A 462 -13.97 -15.08 -8.01
CA SER A 462 -14.55 -13.90 -7.38
C SER A 462 -15.89 -14.22 -6.71
N LYS A 463 -16.35 -13.35 -5.80
CA LYS A 463 -17.70 -13.44 -5.21
C LYS A 463 -18.83 -13.32 -6.24
N TYR A 464 -18.54 -12.81 -7.44
CA TYR A 464 -19.48 -12.69 -8.57
C TYR A 464 -19.50 -13.95 -9.46
N GLY A 465 -18.75 -14.99 -9.11
CA GLY A 465 -18.72 -16.26 -9.84
C GLY A 465 -17.68 -16.33 -10.96
N TYR A 466 -17.24 -15.20 -11.51
CA TYR A 466 -16.16 -15.15 -12.51
C TYR A 466 -14.86 -15.70 -11.93
N THR A 467 -14.18 -16.54 -12.71
CA THR A 467 -12.86 -17.06 -12.36
C THR A 467 -11.79 -16.29 -13.14
N PHE A 468 -10.70 -15.89 -12.49
CA PHE A 468 -9.63 -15.09 -13.08
C PHE A 468 -8.24 -15.52 -12.59
N GLN A 469 -7.22 -15.06 -13.30
CA GLN A 469 -5.82 -15.37 -13.03
C GLN A 469 -4.96 -14.15 -13.34
N MET A 470 -3.90 -13.94 -12.55
CA MET A 470 -2.86 -12.96 -12.82
C MET A 470 -1.70 -13.64 -13.55
N GLY A 471 -1.27 -13.08 -14.68
CA GLY A 471 -0.01 -13.37 -15.35
C GLY A 471 1.02 -12.29 -15.00
N LEU A 472 2.16 -12.69 -14.44
CA LEU A 472 3.26 -11.81 -14.08
C LEU A 472 4.47 -12.13 -14.94
N TYR A 473 5.10 -11.12 -15.52
CA TYR A 473 6.38 -11.22 -16.25
C TYR A 473 7.49 -10.68 -15.34
N PRO A 474 8.17 -11.53 -14.54
CA PRO A 474 9.04 -11.06 -13.45
C PRO A 474 10.33 -10.40 -13.94
N ASN A 475 10.78 -10.76 -15.14
CA ASN A 475 11.97 -10.21 -15.80
C ASN A 475 11.60 -9.36 -17.04
N GLY A 476 10.36 -8.87 -17.05
CA GLY A 476 9.78 -8.06 -18.11
C GLY A 476 9.37 -8.80 -19.38
N MET A 477 8.76 -8.03 -20.28
CA MET A 477 8.31 -8.48 -21.60
C MET A 477 9.44 -8.40 -22.63
N GLU A 478 9.27 -8.95 -23.84
CA GLU A 478 10.27 -8.77 -24.89
C GLU A 478 10.53 -7.29 -25.23
N THR A 479 9.52 -6.45 -25.03
CA THR A 479 9.54 -5.01 -25.34
C THR A 479 9.84 -4.11 -24.13
N SER A 480 9.93 -4.66 -22.91
CA SER A 480 10.09 -3.88 -21.68
C SER A 480 10.94 -4.63 -20.65
N GLU A 481 11.86 -3.92 -19.99
CA GLU A 481 12.68 -4.50 -18.92
C GLU A 481 12.01 -4.49 -17.55
N ASP A 482 10.92 -3.72 -17.41
CA ASP A 482 10.13 -3.63 -16.19
C ASP A 482 9.19 -4.82 -16.07
N MET A 483 8.82 -5.16 -14.84
CA MET A 483 7.87 -6.24 -14.58
C MET A 483 6.54 -5.93 -15.27
N GLY A 484 5.96 -6.92 -15.95
CA GLY A 484 4.63 -6.81 -16.55
C GLY A 484 3.57 -7.56 -15.74
N ALA A 485 2.35 -7.06 -15.68
CA ALA A 485 1.24 -7.66 -14.94
C ALA A 485 -0.07 -7.60 -15.74
N TYR A 486 -0.71 -8.75 -15.93
CA TYR A 486 -1.89 -8.92 -16.77
C TYR A 486 -2.95 -9.76 -16.06
N ALA A 487 -4.20 -9.34 -16.12
CA ALA A 487 -5.34 -10.10 -15.65
C ALA A 487 -6.03 -10.80 -16.83
N SER A 488 -6.39 -12.07 -16.64
CA SER A 488 -7.19 -12.85 -17.60
C SER A 488 -8.37 -13.49 -16.90
N LEU A 489 -9.54 -13.47 -17.54
CA LEU A 489 -10.62 -14.37 -17.16
C LEU A 489 -10.25 -15.81 -17.55
N THR A 490 -10.67 -16.77 -16.73
CA THR A 490 -10.44 -18.19 -16.98
C THR A 490 -11.77 -18.93 -16.88
N SER A 491 -11.89 -20.03 -17.61
CA SER A 491 -13.10 -20.85 -17.53
C SER A 491 -13.22 -21.47 -16.14
N GLY A 492 -14.38 -21.26 -15.52
CA GLY A 492 -14.76 -21.84 -14.25
C GLY A 492 -15.48 -23.19 -14.43
N ASP A 493 -16.51 -23.37 -13.60
CA ASP A 493 -17.40 -24.52 -13.66
C ASP A 493 -18.45 -24.27 -14.75
N ASP A 494 -18.79 -25.28 -15.55
CA ASP A 494 -19.66 -25.11 -16.71
C ASP A 494 -21.07 -24.64 -16.36
N VAL A 495 -21.60 -25.07 -15.21
CA VAL A 495 -22.94 -24.65 -14.76
C VAL A 495 -22.89 -23.19 -14.33
N ILE A 496 -21.88 -22.82 -13.54
CA ILE A 496 -21.74 -21.46 -13.04
C ILE A 496 -21.46 -20.49 -14.19
N ASP A 497 -20.49 -20.78 -15.05
CA ASP A 497 -20.14 -19.93 -16.19
C ASP A 497 -21.31 -19.78 -17.18
N GLY A 498 -22.19 -20.78 -17.27
CA GLY A 498 -23.40 -20.76 -18.09
C GLY A 498 -24.49 -19.79 -17.58
N ASP A 499 -24.51 -19.52 -16.27
CA ASP A 499 -25.45 -18.59 -15.62
C ASP A 499 -24.89 -17.16 -15.51
N LEU A 500 -23.59 -16.95 -15.78
CA LEU A 500 -22.96 -15.63 -15.75
C LEU A 500 -23.32 -14.79 -16.98
N THR A 501 -23.28 -13.47 -16.80
CA THR A 501 -23.45 -12.53 -17.92
C THR A 501 -22.15 -12.43 -18.71
N TRP A 502 -22.26 -12.52 -20.04
CA TRP A 502 -21.12 -12.38 -20.96
C TRP A 502 -21.48 -11.43 -22.11
N PRO A 503 -20.56 -10.55 -22.55
CA PRO A 503 -19.23 -10.29 -21.98
C PRO A 503 -19.26 -9.76 -20.54
N CYS A 504 -18.21 -10.02 -19.76
CA CYS A 504 -18.14 -9.70 -18.33
C CYS A 504 -18.32 -8.18 -18.09
N PRO A 505 -19.42 -7.73 -17.47
CA PRO A 505 -19.76 -6.31 -17.45
C PRO A 505 -19.18 -5.61 -16.21
N TRP A 506 -18.26 -4.67 -16.44
CA TRP A 506 -17.82 -3.66 -15.48
C TRP A 506 -17.28 -4.20 -14.15
N MET A 507 -16.54 -5.31 -14.22
CA MET A 507 -15.82 -5.87 -13.08
C MET A 507 -14.40 -5.30 -13.06
N GLN A 508 -14.05 -4.62 -11.98
CA GLN A 508 -12.70 -4.11 -11.76
C GLN A 508 -11.84 -5.14 -11.05
N ILE A 509 -10.79 -5.59 -11.74
CA ILE A 509 -9.76 -6.47 -11.21
C ILE A 509 -8.62 -5.61 -10.68
N THR A 510 -8.25 -5.81 -9.42
CA THR A 510 -7.11 -5.12 -8.80
C THR A 510 -5.98 -6.10 -8.53
N MET A 511 -4.77 -5.75 -8.99
CA MET A 511 -3.53 -6.50 -8.76
C MET A 511 -2.58 -5.63 -7.94
N MET A 512 -2.40 -5.99 -6.66
CA MET A 512 -1.57 -5.24 -5.73
C MET A 512 -0.38 -6.08 -5.26
N LEU A 513 0.84 -5.59 -5.46
CA LEU A 513 2.04 -6.09 -4.80
C LEU A 513 2.16 -5.38 -3.44
N MET A 514 2.03 -6.15 -2.38
CA MET A 514 2.02 -5.64 -1.01
C MET A 514 3.42 -5.22 -0.56
N ASP A 515 3.55 -3.98 -0.09
CA ASP A 515 4.67 -3.58 0.77
C ASP A 515 4.42 -4.20 2.15
N GLN A 516 5.21 -5.18 2.57
CA GLN A 516 4.96 -6.02 3.75
C GLN A 516 5.36 -5.34 5.07
N ASN A 517 5.27 -4.00 5.13
CA ASN A 517 5.56 -3.23 6.34
C ASN A 517 4.59 -3.61 7.48
N ALA A 518 5.15 -3.71 8.68
CA ALA A 518 4.43 -4.04 9.92
C ALA A 518 3.25 -3.10 10.18
N ASP A 519 3.42 -1.79 9.91
CA ASP A 519 2.37 -0.79 10.07
C ASP A 519 1.67 -0.53 8.73
N ILE A 520 0.38 -0.88 8.64
CA ILE A 520 -0.43 -0.69 7.43
C ILE A 520 -0.42 0.76 6.92
N ARG A 521 -0.25 1.75 7.80
CA ARG A 521 -0.24 3.17 7.43
C ARG A 521 1.03 3.57 6.67
N LYS A 522 2.12 2.82 6.87
CA LYS A 522 3.43 3.06 6.25
C LYS A 522 3.67 2.24 5.00
N ARG A 523 2.78 1.31 4.67
CA ARG A 523 2.87 0.55 3.41
C ARG A 523 2.75 1.50 2.25
N MET A 524 3.60 1.33 1.24
CA MET A 524 3.48 1.94 -0.09
C MET A 524 3.28 0.83 -1.10
N SER A 525 2.12 0.17 -1.07
CA SER A 525 1.86 -1.00 -1.93
C SER A 525 1.71 -0.58 -3.40
N ASN A 526 2.26 -1.35 -4.34
CA ASN A 526 2.12 -1.05 -5.76
C ASN A 526 0.83 -1.66 -6.30
N GLN A 527 -0.06 -0.85 -6.85
CA GLN A 527 -1.37 -1.30 -7.32
C GLN A 527 -1.61 -0.93 -8.79
N ARG A 528 -2.25 -1.84 -9.53
CA ARG A 528 -2.92 -1.55 -10.81
C ARG A 528 -4.31 -2.15 -10.82
N SER A 529 -5.26 -1.43 -11.39
CA SER A 529 -6.66 -1.85 -11.52
C SER A 529 -7.13 -1.68 -12.96
N PHE A 530 -7.90 -2.66 -13.43
CA PHE A 530 -8.45 -2.68 -14.78
C PHE A 530 -9.91 -3.11 -14.72
N THR A 531 -10.76 -2.52 -15.55
CA THR A 531 -12.19 -2.83 -15.55
C THR A 531 -12.60 -3.51 -16.85
N SER A 532 -13.38 -4.59 -16.76
CA SER A 532 -13.87 -5.30 -17.93
C SER A 532 -14.94 -4.48 -18.66
N ASP A 533 -14.58 -3.85 -19.78
CA ASP A 533 -15.55 -3.21 -20.68
C ASP A 533 -16.22 -4.27 -21.56
N PRO A 534 -17.53 -4.52 -21.39
CA PRO A 534 -18.23 -5.54 -22.17
C PRO A 534 -18.29 -5.22 -23.67
N ASN A 535 -18.00 -3.99 -24.08
CA ASN A 535 -17.98 -3.57 -25.48
C ASN A 535 -16.58 -3.67 -26.11
N GLN A 536 -15.54 -3.93 -25.32
CA GLN A 536 -14.17 -4.05 -25.81
C GLN A 536 -14.05 -5.28 -26.71
N LYS A 537 -13.50 -5.09 -27.91
CA LYS A 537 -13.23 -6.15 -28.89
C LYS A 537 -11.76 -6.56 -28.85
N VAL A 538 -11.49 -7.81 -29.20
CA VAL A 538 -10.13 -8.27 -29.49
C VAL A 538 -9.66 -7.59 -30.77
N GLU A 539 -8.43 -7.07 -30.77
CA GLU A 539 -7.86 -6.37 -31.91
C GLU A 539 -7.88 -7.27 -33.17
N GLY A 540 -8.39 -6.73 -34.28
CA GLY A 540 -8.53 -7.47 -35.54
C GLY A 540 -9.61 -8.56 -35.55
N SER A 541 -10.47 -8.65 -34.53
CA SER A 541 -11.52 -9.66 -34.41
C SER A 541 -12.92 -9.05 -34.16
N THR A 542 -13.96 -9.83 -34.43
CA THR A 542 -15.35 -9.50 -34.05
C THR A 542 -15.71 -9.98 -32.65
N MET A 543 -14.84 -10.74 -31.99
CA MET A 543 -15.04 -11.29 -30.65
C MET A 543 -14.83 -10.22 -29.57
N PHE A 544 -15.62 -10.33 -28.49
CA PHE A 544 -15.45 -9.48 -27.32
C PHE A 544 -14.29 -9.96 -26.45
N PHE A 545 -13.46 -9.04 -25.98
CA PHE A 545 -12.26 -9.32 -25.22
C PHE A 545 -12.58 -10.04 -23.89
N TRP A 546 -13.64 -9.60 -23.22
CA TRP A 546 -14.11 -10.13 -21.94
C TRP A 546 -15.27 -11.13 -22.07
N ASP A 547 -15.43 -11.80 -23.23
CA ASP A 547 -16.41 -12.89 -23.38
C ASP A 547 -15.96 -14.15 -22.63
N ASN A 548 -16.82 -15.17 -22.61
CA ASN A 548 -16.56 -16.45 -21.96
C ASN A 548 -15.23 -17.04 -22.47
N PRO A 549 -14.27 -17.36 -21.59
CA PRO A 549 -12.96 -17.90 -21.97
C PRO A 549 -13.03 -19.15 -22.86
N ARG A 550 -14.11 -19.95 -22.78
CA ARG A 550 -14.31 -21.09 -23.69
C ARG A 550 -14.54 -20.70 -25.15
N LYS A 551 -14.98 -19.47 -25.41
CA LYS A 551 -15.24 -18.94 -26.75
C LYS A 551 -14.06 -18.15 -27.32
N VAL A 552 -13.40 -17.36 -26.47
CA VAL A 552 -12.38 -16.37 -26.91
C VAL A 552 -10.98 -16.65 -26.39
N GLY A 553 -10.85 -17.62 -25.48
CA GLY A 553 -9.59 -17.98 -24.85
C GLY A 553 -8.89 -19.16 -25.51
N MET A 554 -7.72 -19.47 -24.99
CA MET A 554 -6.88 -20.60 -25.40
C MET A 554 -6.96 -21.71 -24.34
N GLU A 555 -6.99 -22.97 -24.77
CA GLU A 555 -6.84 -24.10 -23.84
C GLU A 555 -5.43 -24.12 -23.25
N VAL A 556 -5.35 -24.19 -21.93
CA VAL A 556 -4.12 -24.26 -21.14
C VAL A 556 -4.17 -25.52 -20.28
N THR A 557 -3.01 -26.15 -20.08
CA THR A 557 -2.83 -27.28 -19.16
C THR A 557 -1.91 -26.83 -18.03
N ASP A 558 -2.39 -26.85 -16.79
CA ASP A 558 -1.57 -26.57 -15.60
C ASP A 558 -0.60 -27.73 -15.33
N GLY A 559 0.38 -27.51 -14.46
CA GLY A 559 1.43 -28.50 -14.14
C GLY A 559 0.91 -29.80 -13.50
N ASP A 560 -0.30 -29.79 -12.95
CA ASP A 560 -1.00 -30.97 -12.40
C ASP A 560 -1.79 -31.75 -13.47
N GLY A 561 -1.81 -31.27 -14.72
CA GLY A 561 -2.58 -31.83 -15.83
C GLY A 561 -4.00 -31.27 -15.98
N THR A 562 -4.43 -30.35 -15.11
CA THR A 562 -5.75 -29.71 -15.20
C THR A 562 -5.85 -28.85 -16.45
N LYS A 563 -6.92 -29.06 -17.23
CA LYS A 563 -7.20 -28.28 -18.45
C LYS A 563 -8.28 -27.24 -18.21
N TYR A 564 -8.10 -26.05 -18.76
CA TYR A 564 -9.06 -24.95 -18.72
C TYR A 564 -8.78 -23.97 -19.87
N PHE A 565 -9.68 -23.01 -20.09
CA PHE A 565 -9.48 -21.96 -21.07
C PHE A 565 -9.09 -20.66 -20.37
N ARG A 566 -8.05 -19.99 -20.90
CA ARG A 566 -7.63 -18.66 -20.45
C ARG A 566 -7.97 -17.65 -21.53
N GLY A 567 -8.79 -16.65 -21.19
CA GLY A 567 -9.12 -15.54 -22.07
C GLY A 567 -7.92 -14.63 -22.33
N PRO A 568 -8.08 -13.61 -23.20
CA PRO A 568 -7.08 -12.57 -23.42
C PRO A 568 -6.62 -11.91 -22.10
N GLY A 569 -5.35 -11.48 -22.05
CA GLY A 569 -4.78 -10.80 -20.89
C GLY A 569 -4.77 -9.28 -21.05
N PHE A 570 -5.32 -8.55 -20.09
CA PHE A 570 -5.30 -7.09 -20.06
C PHE A 570 -4.49 -6.57 -18.88
N GLY A 571 -3.62 -5.59 -19.10
CA GLY A 571 -2.63 -5.22 -18.10
C GLY A 571 -1.64 -4.16 -18.56
N THR A 572 -0.50 -4.11 -17.89
CA THR A 572 0.60 -3.19 -18.20
C THR A 572 1.94 -3.91 -18.28
N SER A 573 2.81 -3.46 -19.18
CA SER A 573 4.20 -3.92 -19.35
C SER A 573 5.20 -3.19 -18.46
N VAL A 574 4.73 -2.22 -17.66
CA VAL A 574 5.51 -1.39 -16.73
C VAL A 574 4.80 -1.33 -15.38
N TYR A 575 4.53 -2.52 -14.83
CA TYR A 575 3.89 -2.69 -13.53
C TYR A 575 4.77 -2.17 -12.40
N LEU A 576 6.05 -2.54 -12.41
CA LEU A 576 7.05 -2.13 -11.42
C LEU A 576 8.47 -2.40 -11.94
N SER A 577 9.39 -1.47 -11.71
CA SER A 577 10.81 -1.65 -12.00
C SER A 577 11.44 -2.70 -11.07
N GLN A 578 12.46 -3.41 -11.56
CA GLN A 578 13.14 -4.42 -10.73
C GLN A 578 13.83 -3.78 -9.51
N ALA A 579 14.40 -2.58 -9.68
CA ALA A 579 15.03 -1.84 -8.59
C ALA A 579 14.01 -1.50 -7.49
N ARG A 580 12.80 -1.06 -7.85
CA ARG A 580 11.73 -0.80 -6.87
C ARG A 580 11.21 -2.08 -6.23
N ALA A 581 11.07 -3.17 -6.98
CA ALA A 581 10.66 -4.46 -6.41
C ALA A 581 11.64 -4.99 -5.35
N LEU A 582 12.93 -4.66 -5.47
CA LEU A 582 13.98 -4.97 -4.49
C LEU A 582 14.08 -3.96 -3.34
N SER A 583 13.28 -2.90 -3.39
CA SER A 583 13.22 -1.81 -2.42
C SER A 583 12.14 -2.08 -1.36
N ARG A 584 12.11 -1.27 -0.29
CA ARG A 584 11.13 -1.37 0.81
C ARG A 584 10.94 -2.81 1.31
N GLU A 585 9.71 -3.23 1.61
CA GLU A 585 9.39 -4.59 2.07
C GLU A 585 8.52 -5.37 1.06
N PHE A 586 8.65 -5.11 -0.24
CA PHE A 586 7.97 -5.90 -1.27
C PHE A 586 8.43 -7.37 -1.30
N ILE A 587 9.71 -7.59 -0.97
CA ILE A 587 10.28 -8.93 -0.79
C ILE A 587 10.72 -9.08 0.66
N LYS A 588 9.97 -9.85 1.44
CA LYS A 588 10.20 -10.09 2.88
C LYS A 588 10.29 -11.58 3.13
N GLY A 589 11.37 -12.02 3.79
CA GLY A 589 11.67 -13.46 3.91
C GLY A 589 11.98 -14.18 2.60
N GLY A 590 12.30 -13.43 1.53
CA GLY A 590 12.45 -13.96 0.17
C GLY A 590 11.15 -14.05 -0.61
N ASP A 591 10.01 -13.75 0.00
CA ASP A 591 8.69 -13.91 -0.60
C ASP A 591 8.08 -12.56 -1.04
N ALA A 592 7.33 -12.59 -2.13
CA ALA A 592 6.44 -11.50 -2.55
C ALA A 592 4.98 -11.93 -2.37
N ILE A 593 4.13 -10.99 -1.93
CA ILE A 593 2.70 -11.23 -1.70
C ILE A 593 1.89 -10.32 -2.62
N PHE A 594 1.11 -10.95 -3.51
CA PHE A 594 0.14 -10.27 -4.35
C PHE A 594 -1.27 -10.41 -3.76
N LEU A 595 -1.95 -9.29 -3.59
CA LEU A 595 -3.34 -9.20 -3.17
C LEU A 595 -4.20 -8.96 -4.41
N LEU A 596 -5.18 -9.83 -4.63
CA LEU A 596 -6.03 -9.83 -5.81
C LEU A 596 -7.50 -9.72 -5.42
N SER A 597 -8.24 -8.85 -6.10
CA SER A 597 -9.69 -8.72 -5.91
C SER A 597 -10.41 -8.42 -7.22
N MET A 598 -11.69 -8.80 -7.27
CA MET A 598 -12.60 -8.44 -8.36
C MET A 598 -13.87 -7.81 -7.78
N GLU A 599 -14.13 -6.56 -8.15
CA GLU A 599 -15.20 -5.74 -7.58
C GLU A 599 -16.11 -5.20 -8.70
N GLY A 600 -17.43 -5.26 -8.53
CA GLY A 600 -18.35 -4.56 -9.44
C GLY A 600 -18.30 -3.05 -9.21
N VAL A 601 -18.24 -2.27 -10.28
CA VAL A 601 -18.13 -0.78 -10.25
C VAL A 601 -19.44 -0.11 -10.72
N SER A 602 -20.57 -0.81 -10.60
CA SER A 602 -21.90 -0.35 -11.06
C SER A 602 -22.56 0.65 -10.13
#